data_AF-A0A8H7N4U2-F1
#
_entry.id   AF-A0A8H7N4U2-F1
#
_cell.length_a   1.000
_cell.length_b   1.000
_cell.length_c   1.000
_cell.angle_alpha   90.00
_cell.angle_beta   90.00
_cell.angle_gamma   90.00
#
_symmetry.space_group_name_H-M   'P 1'
#
loop_
_entity.id
_entity.type
_entity.pdbx_description
1 polymer ?
#
loop_
_entity_poly.entity_id
_entity_poly.type
_entity_poly.pdbx_seq_one_letter_code
_entity_poly.pdbx_strand_id
1 'polypeptide(L)'
;MATTMEKVALGGLIGITYLGGFSRFTHGQYTPAFHRYQVDRAPDDESTRLIPIMDVTLATMLVFRRTRTVAALLGTFFQCVGLVMRVASRKPMMPDILLASVTGFVAWSSYKVNPHFW
;
A
#
# COMPACT_ATOMS: atom_id res chain seq x y z
N MET A 1 21.31 9.31 -7.47
CA MET A 1 21.07 7.86 -7.70
C MET A 1 20.32 7.32 -6.49
N ALA A 2 19.31 6.47 -6.68
CA ALA A 2 18.59 5.88 -5.56
C ALA A 2 19.45 4.82 -4.86
N THR A 3 19.44 4.83 -3.52
CA THR A 3 20.21 3.88 -2.70
C THR A 3 19.65 2.47 -2.84
N THR A 4 20.44 1.44 -2.52
CA THR A 4 19.95 0.04 -2.51
C THR A 4 18.73 -0.13 -1.61
N MET A 5 18.73 0.55 -0.44
CA MET A 5 17.61 0.53 0.51
C MET A 5 16.32 1.13 -0.08
N GLU A 6 16.42 2.24 -0.82
CA GLU A 6 15.25 2.84 -1.50
C GLU A 6 14.65 1.91 -2.56
N LYS A 7 15.50 1.22 -3.33
CA LYS A 7 15.05 0.25 -4.34
C LYS A 7 14.36 -0.95 -3.70
N VAL A 8 14.90 -1.46 -2.59
CA VAL A 8 14.30 -2.56 -1.84
C VAL A 8 12.96 -2.15 -1.24
N ALA A 9 12.89 -0.98 -0.60
CA ALA A 9 11.65 -0.46 -0.04
C ALA A 9 10.57 -0.25 -1.11
N LEU A 10 10.94 0.36 -2.24
CA LEU A 10 10.03 0.56 -3.37
C LEU A 10 9.57 -0.76 -3.98
N GLY A 11 10.49 -1.70 -4.22
CA GLY A 11 10.17 -3.01 -4.79
C GLY A 11 9.26 -3.82 -3.86
N GLY A 12 9.53 -3.80 -2.56
CA GLY A 12 8.68 -4.42 -1.55
C GLY A 12 7.29 -3.79 -1.49
N LEU A 13 7.21 -2.46 -1.53
CA LEU A 13 5.93 -1.75 -1.56
C LEU A 13 5.13 -2.09 -2.83
N ILE A 14 5.74 -2.05 -4.01
CA ILE A 14 5.10 -2.44 -5.28
C ILE A 14 4.58 -3.88 -5.18
N GLY A 15 5.42 -4.81 -4.69
CA GLY A 15 5.08 -6.22 -4.58
C GLY A 15 3.90 -6.46 -3.64
N ILE A 16 3.92 -5.89 -2.44
CA ILE A 16 2.84 -6.09 -1.46
C ILE A 16 1.53 -5.42 -1.89
N THR A 17 1.58 -4.29 -2.59
CA THR A 17 0.37 -3.64 -3.13
C THR A 17 -0.22 -4.45 -4.29
N TYR A 18 0.60 -4.98 -5.22
CA TYR A 18 0.09 -5.90 -6.24
C TYR A 18 -0.48 -7.20 -5.63
N LEU A 19 0.21 -7.77 -4.63
CA LEU A 19 -0.29 -8.91 -3.88
C LEU A 19 -1.64 -8.58 -3.22
N GLY A 20 -1.82 -7.35 -2.73
CA GLY A 20 -3.06 -6.77 -2.22
C GLY A 20 -4.24 -6.96 -3.18
N GLY A 21 -4.10 -6.39 -4.37
CA GLY A 21 -5.14 -6.47 -5.40
C GLY A 21 -5.35 -7.89 -5.92
N PHE A 22 -4.28 -8.62 -6.21
CA PHE A 22 -4.35 -10.01 -6.68
C PHE A 22 -5.08 -10.93 -5.70
N SER A 23 -4.75 -10.81 -4.40
CA SER A 23 -5.36 -11.59 -3.33
C SER A 23 -6.86 -11.36 -3.22
N ARG A 24 -7.33 -10.11 -3.37
CA ARG A 24 -8.77 -9.81 -3.37
C ARG A 24 -9.47 -10.20 -4.67
N PHE A 25 -8.87 -9.98 -5.84
CA PHE A 25 -9.46 -10.44 -7.12
C PHE A 25 -9.66 -11.95 -7.16
N THR A 26 -8.74 -12.70 -6.56
CA THR A 26 -8.79 -14.17 -6.51
C THR A 26 -9.48 -14.72 -5.27
N HIS A 27 -10.07 -13.86 -4.43
CA HIS A 27 -10.69 -14.24 -3.15
C HIS A 27 -9.79 -15.16 -2.30
N GLY A 28 -8.48 -14.91 -2.33
CA GLY A 28 -7.49 -15.68 -1.60
C GLY A 28 -7.21 -17.09 -2.10
N GLN A 29 -7.69 -17.49 -3.28
CA GLN A 29 -7.44 -18.83 -3.85
C GLN A 29 -5.95 -19.21 -3.83
N TYR A 30 -5.07 -18.26 -4.12
CA TYR A 30 -3.62 -18.46 -4.16
C TYR A 30 -2.88 -17.85 -2.96
N THR A 31 -3.56 -17.00 -2.16
CA THR A 31 -2.98 -16.23 -1.06
C THR A 31 -3.86 -16.26 0.19
N PRO A 32 -4.29 -17.44 0.70
CA PRO A 32 -5.39 -17.54 1.66
C PRO A 32 -5.07 -16.92 3.03
N ALA A 33 -3.81 -16.94 3.47
CA ALA A 33 -3.40 -16.28 4.70
C ALA A 33 -3.44 -14.75 4.59
N PHE A 34 -2.97 -14.24 3.45
CA PHE A 34 -2.93 -12.80 3.18
C PHE A 34 -4.33 -12.24 2.91
N HIS A 35 -5.18 -12.98 2.21
CA HIS A 35 -6.58 -12.61 2.02
C HIS A 35 -7.34 -12.52 3.34
N ARG A 36 -7.18 -13.50 4.24
CA ARG A 36 -7.74 -13.43 5.60
C ARG A 36 -7.25 -12.20 6.38
N TYR A 37 -5.97 -11.88 6.25
CA TYR A 37 -5.38 -10.66 6.82
C TYR A 37 -6.04 -9.38 6.28
N GLN A 38 -6.40 -9.33 4.98
CA GLN A 38 -7.07 -8.19 4.36
C GLN A 38 -8.54 -8.09 4.75
N VAL A 39 -9.26 -9.21 4.80
CA VAL A 39 -10.68 -9.26 5.18
C VAL A 39 -10.89 -8.87 6.64
N ASP A 40 -9.95 -9.23 7.54
CA ASP A 40 -9.98 -8.76 8.95
C ASP A 40 -9.87 -7.22 9.08
N ARG A 41 -9.30 -6.55 8.06
CA ARG A 41 -9.13 -5.08 8.03
C ARG A 41 -10.30 -4.39 7.36
N ALA A 42 -10.74 -4.92 6.24
CA ALA A 42 -11.79 -4.37 5.42
C ALA A 42 -12.57 -5.57 4.84
N PRO A 43 -13.73 -5.92 5.43
CA PRO A 43 -14.57 -7.01 4.96
C PRO A 43 -14.93 -6.85 3.48
N ASP A 44 -15.03 -7.93 2.72
CA ASP A 44 -15.44 -7.88 1.32
C ASP A 44 -16.96 -7.66 1.21
N ASP A 45 -17.34 -6.38 1.23
CA ASP A 45 -18.70 -5.87 1.03
C ASP A 45 -18.74 -4.89 -0.15
N GLU A 46 -19.90 -4.29 -0.44
CA GLU A 46 -20.02 -3.36 -1.58
C GLU A 46 -19.07 -2.15 -1.48
N SER A 47 -18.75 -1.71 -0.26
CA SER A 47 -17.89 -0.55 -0.02
C SER A 47 -16.42 -0.81 -0.32
N THR A 48 -16.01 -2.07 -0.39
CA THR A 48 -14.61 -2.50 -0.53
C THR A 48 -14.30 -3.18 -1.86
N ARG A 49 -15.30 -3.34 -2.75
CA ARG A 49 -15.11 -3.87 -4.12
C ARG A 49 -14.10 -3.09 -4.97
N LEU A 50 -13.89 -1.81 -4.64
CA LEU A 50 -12.92 -0.96 -5.33
C LEU A 50 -11.48 -1.14 -4.83
N ILE A 51 -11.27 -1.69 -3.62
CA ILE A 51 -9.94 -1.90 -3.03
C ILE A 51 -8.99 -2.63 -3.99
N PRO A 52 -9.33 -3.78 -4.60
CA PRO A 52 -8.41 -4.46 -5.51
C PRO A 52 -8.03 -3.63 -6.74
N ILE A 53 -8.94 -2.79 -7.24
CA ILE A 53 -8.68 -1.88 -8.37
C ILE A 53 -7.73 -0.77 -7.94
N MET A 54 -7.95 -0.17 -6.76
CA MET A 54 -7.06 0.85 -6.21
C MET A 54 -5.67 0.29 -5.96
N ASP A 55 -5.54 -0.91 -5.39
CA ASP A 55 -4.27 -1.56 -5.12
C ASP A 55 -3.46 -1.74 -6.41
N VAL A 56 -4.06 -2.32 -7.46
CA VAL A 56 -3.39 -2.49 -8.76
C VAL A 56 -3.02 -1.15 -9.40
N THR A 57 -3.90 -0.14 -9.28
CA THR A 57 -3.66 1.20 -9.82
C THR A 57 -2.48 1.87 -9.11
N LEU A 58 -2.47 1.89 -7.77
CA LEU A 58 -1.40 2.46 -6.96
C LEU A 58 -0.07 1.73 -7.18
N ALA A 59 -0.08 0.40 -7.22
CA ALA A 59 1.11 -0.40 -7.51
C ALA A 59 1.69 -0.06 -8.89
N THR A 60 0.84 0.07 -9.91
CA THR A 60 1.25 0.48 -11.26
C THR A 60 1.81 1.90 -11.28
N MET A 61 1.18 2.83 -10.58
CA MET A 61 1.68 4.20 -10.47
C MET A 61 3.03 4.29 -9.71
N LEU A 62 3.31 3.40 -8.76
CA LEU A 62 4.60 3.33 -8.04
C LEU A 62 5.76 2.91 -8.96
N VAL A 63 5.48 2.08 -9.98
CA VAL A 63 6.48 1.68 -10.99
C VAL A 63 7.01 2.90 -11.74
N PHE A 64 6.11 3.77 -12.21
CA PHE A 64 6.49 4.93 -13.01
C PHE A 64 7.01 6.09 -12.15
N ARG A 65 8.23 6.53 -12.46
CA ARG A 65 8.93 7.60 -11.71
C ARG A 65 8.14 8.90 -11.62
N ARG A 66 7.31 9.21 -12.62
CA ARG A 66 6.49 10.43 -12.72
C ARG A 66 5.31 10.43 -11.74
N THR A 67 4.68 9.28 -11.52
CA THR A 67 3.48 9.15 -10.68
C THR A 67 3.77 8.62 -9.28
N ARG A 68 4.98 8.11 -9.04
CA ARG A 68 5.38 7.46 -7.80
C ARG A 68 5.13 8.29 -6.54
N THR A 69 5.48 9.58 -6.56
CA THR A 69 5.31 10.46 -5.40
C THR A 69 3.83 10.56 -5.02
N VAL A 70 2.95 10.78 -6.01
CA VAL A 70 1.50 10.85 -5.80
C VAL A 70 0.96 9.52 -5.28
N ALA A 71 1.38 8.40 -5.88
CA ALA A 71 0.94 7.07 -5.45
C ALA A 71 1.37 6.74 -4.02
N ALA A 72 2.60 7.10 -3.64
CA ALA A 72 3.12 6.88 -2.29
C ALA A 72 2.41 7.78 -1.26
N LEU A 73 2.08 9.02 -1.61
CA LEU A 73 1.30 9.91 -0.76
C LEU A 73 -0.14 9.39 -0.56
N LEU A 74 -0.82 8.99 -1.64
CA LEU A 74 -2.15 8.39 -1.56
C LEU A 74 -2.13 7.09 -0.74
N GLY A 75 -1.14 6.22 -0.99
CA GLY A 75 -0.94 5.00 -0.21
C GLY A 75 -0.73 5.29 1.28
N THR A 76 0.05 6.32 1.60
CA THR A 76 0.27 6.75 2.99
C THR A 76 -1.05 7.22 3.62
N PHE A 77 -1.83 8.02 2.90
CA PHE A 77 -3.14 8.50 3.37
C PHE A 77 -4.10 7.33 3.67
N PHE A 78 -4.27 6.39 2.75
CA PHE A 78 -5.15 5.23 2.97
C PHE A 78 -4.68 4.35 4.13
N GLN A 79 -3.37 4.16 4.29
CA GLN A 79 -2.80 3.39 5.40
C GLN A 79 -2.99 4.10 6.74
N CYS A 80 -2.89 5.44 6.78
CA CYS A 80 -3.22 6.23 7.98
C CYS A 80 -4.69 6.08 8.38
N VAL A 81 -5.61 6.11 7.41
CA VAL A 81 -7.04 5.83 7.67
C VAL A 81 -7.22 4.43 8.27
N GLY A 82 -6.59 3.42 7.68
CA GLY A 82 -6.61 2.05 8.19
C GLY A 82 -6.03 1.93 9.62
N LEU A 83 -4.96 2.66 9.92
CA LEU A 83 -4.37 2.74 11.26
C LEU A 83 -5.34 3.35 12.28
N VAL A 84 -6.01 4.45 11.95
CA VAL A 84 -7.02 5.08 12.83
C VAL A 84 -8.15 4.10 13.13
N MET A 85 -8.64 3.37 12.12
CA MET A 85 -9.67 2.34 12.31
C MET A 85 -9.18 1.19 13.22
N ARG A 86 -7.91 0.79 13.10
CA ARG A 86 -7.29 -0.23 13.96
C ARG A 86 -7.15 0.22 15.41
N VAL A 87 -6.74 1.47 15.64
CA VAL A 87 -6.67 2.10 16.97
C VAL A 87 -8.05 2.07 17.62
N ALA A 88 -9.08 2.52 16.89
CA ALA A 88 -10.47 2.52 17.38
C ALA A 88 -10.96 1.11 17.73
N SER A 89 -10.52 0.09 16.98
CA SER A 89 -10.91 -1.31 17.17
C SER A 89 -10.06 -2.06 18.20
N ARG A 90 -9.04 -1.44 18.82
CA ARG A 90 -8.07 -2.06 19.75
C ARG A 90 -7.40 -3.34 19.21
N LYS A 91 -7.23 -3.44 17.90
CA LYS A 91 -6.61 -4.60 17.25
C LYS A 91 -5.09 -4.37 17.07
N PRO A 92 -4.27 -5.42 16.91
CA PRO A 92 -2.82 -5.27 16.71
C PRO A 92 -2.51 -4.42 15.46
N MET A 93 -1.60 -3.46 15.62
CA MET A 93 -1.28 -2.42 14.62
C MET A 93 0.08 -2.60 13.97
N MET A 94 0.92 -3.52 14.47
CA MET A 94 2.33 -3.63 14.05
C MET A 94 2.52 -3.79 12.53
N PRO A 95 1.75 -4.67 11.83
CA PRO A 95 1.88 -4.79 10.38
C PRO A 95 1.51 -3.49 9.64
N ASP A 96 0.48 -2.79 10.12
CA ASP A 96 -0.01 -1.55 9.53
C ASP A 96 0.97 -0.39 9.74
N ILE A 97 1.58 -0.30 10.93
CA ILE A 97 2.62 0.69 11.24
C ILE A 97 3.86 0.46 10.38
N LEU A 98 4.29 -0.81 10.23
CA LEU A 98 5.44 -1.16 9.41
C LEU A 98 5.20 -0.77 7.93
N LEU A 99 4.02 -1.12 7.40
CA LEU A 99 3.66 -0.78 6.02
C LEU A 99 3.57 0.74 5.81
N ALA A 100 2.95 1.47 6.75
CA ALA A 100 2.89 2.93 6.73
C ALA A 100 4.27 3.58 6.77
N SER A 101 5.19 3.05 7.58
CA SER A 101 6.56 3.54 7.68
C SER A 101 7.33 3.35 6.37
N VAL A 102 7.21 2.17 5.74
CA VAL A 102 7.83 1.87 4.44
C VAL A 102 7.26 2.77 3.35
N THR A 103 5.93 2.95 3.31
CA THR A 103 5.25 3.79 2.33
C THR A 103 5.65 5.26 2.48
N GLY A 104 5.70 5.77 3.71
CA GLY A 104 6.18 7.12 4.00
C GLY A 104 7.64 7.34 3.61
N PHE A 105 8.51 6.35 3.85
CA PHE A 105 9.90 6.39 3.39
C PHE A 105 10.02 6.41 1.86
N VAL A 106 9.20 5.64 1.15
CA VAL A 106 9.12 5.67 -0.32
C VAL A 106 8.59 7.02 -0.82
N ALA A 107 7.59 7.62 -0.16
CA ALA A 107 7.08 8.94 -0.50
C ALA A 107 8.16 10.02 -0.35
N TRP A 108 8.85 10.03 0.79
CA TRP A 108 9.94 10.96 1.08
C TRP A 108 11.10 10.85 0.09
N SER A 109 11.58 9.63 -0.16
CA SER A 109 12.66 9.40 -1.13
C SER A 109 12.26 9.75 -2.55
N SER A 110 11.00 9.49 -2.94
CA SER A 110 10.48 9.85 -4.27
C SER A 110 10.33 11.36 -4.46
N TYR A 111 9.93 12.09 -3.42
CA TYR A 111 9.83 13.55 -3.45
C TYR A 111 11.19 14.23 -3.72
N LYS A 112 12.26 13.77 -3.05
CA LYS A 112 13.63 14.27 -3.31
C LYS A 112 14.08 14.10 -4.77
N VAL A 113 13.55 13.08 -5.44
CA VAL A 113 13.92 12.71 -6.82
C VAL A 113 13.09 13.46 -7.87
N ASN A 114 11.89 13.94 -7.50
CA ASN A 114 10.98 14.68 -8.37
C ASN A 114 10.29 15.83 -7.59
N PRO A 115 10.99 16.96 -7.36
CA PRO A 115 10.44 18.08 -6.57
C PRO A 115 9.40 18.92 -7.33
N HIS A 116 9.33 18.83 -8.65
CA HIS A 116 8.49 19.68 -9.53
C HIS A 116 7.08 19.14 -9.80
N PHE A 117 6.56 18.24 -8.97
CA PHE A 117 5.19 17.72 -9.11
C PHE A 117 4.23 18.48 -8.20
N TRP A 118 4.19 19.80 -8.39
CA TRP A 118 3.19 20.77 -7.93
C TRP A 118 3.05 21.83 -9.03
#